data_AF-A0A7J2LLJ2-F1
#
_entry.id   AF-A0A7J2LLJ2-F1
#
_cell.length_a   1.000
_cell.length_b   1.000
_cell.length_c   1.000
_cell.angle_alpha   90.00
_cell.angle_beta   90.00
_cell.angle_gamma   90.00
#
_symmetry.space_group_name_H-M   'P 1'
#
loop_
_entity.id
_entity.type
_entity.pdbx_description
1 polymer ?
#
loop_
_entity_poly.entity_id
_entity_poly.type
_entity_poly.pdbx_seq_one_letter_code
_entity_poly.pdbx_strand_id
1 'polypeptide(L)'
;MFDEECRMTTLGYRPGSCLVRLPDNSLKLACRSTLKRKDGIWYRLIHSIQLSRPEDYLSIYQSGCNHSCLKCHSWYFSQIYSGSWLSTDDIAEKAVEYESK
;
A
#
# COMPACT_ATOMS: atom_id res chain seq x y z
N MET A 1 6.21 -23.50 -0.09
CA MET A 1 4.83 -23.85 0.28
C MET A 1 4.17 -22.58 0.80
N PHE A 2 3.40 -21.91 -0.06
CA PHE A 2 2.78 -20.62 0.23
C PHE A 2 1.53 -20.87 1.06
N ASP A 3 1.49 -20.31 2.28
CA ASP A 3 0.39 -20.47 3.23
C ASP A 3 -0.96 -19.98 2.65
N GLU A 4 -2.04 -20.60 3.12
CA GLU A 4 -3.33 -20.85 2.45
C GLU A 4 -4.10 -19.62 1.92
N GLU A 5 -4.55 -19.80 0.67
CA GLU A 5 -5.39 -19.00 -0.22
C GLU A 5 -5.43 -17.46 -0.08
N CYS A 6 -4.80 -16.80 -1.06
CA CYS A 6 -5.15 -15.44 -1.42
C CYS A 6 -6.63 -15.38 -1.81
N ARG A 7 -7.47 -14.61 -1.09
CA ARG A 7 -8.90 -14.49 -1.42
C ARG A 7 -9.15 -14.14 -2.88
N MET A 8 -8.26 -13.36 -3.50
CA MET A 8 -8.35 -13.03 -4.92
C MET A 8 -8.20 -14.26 -5.81
N THR A 9 -7.33 -15.22 -5.46
CA THR A 9 -7.19 -16.46 -6.21
C THR A 9 -8.39 -17.38 -6.05
N THR A 10 -8.97 -17.46 -4.83
CA THR A 10 -10.22 -18.21 -4.59
C THR A 10 -11.39 -17.63 -5.40
N LEU A 11 -11.40 -16.31 -5.62
CA LEU A 11 -12.37 -15.62 -6.48
C LEU A 11 -12.05 -15.73 -7.99
N GLY A 12 -11.02 -16.49 -8.38
CA GLY A 12 -10.65 -16.73 -9.78
C GLY A 12 -9.71 -15.69 -10.41
N TYR A 13 -9.21 -14.72 -9.64
CA TYR A 13 -8.24 -13.74 -10.14
C TYR A 13 -6.82 -14.31 -10.12
N ARG A 14 -6.06 -14.04 -11.19
CA ARG A 14 -4.63 -14.38 -11.24
C ARG A 14 -3.84 -13.48 -10.28
N PRO A 15 -2.88 -14.03 -9.53
CA PRO A 15 -1.93 -13.21 -8.78
C PRO A 15 -1.18 -12.26 -9.72
N GLY A 16 -1.11 -10.98 -9.37
CA GLY A 16 -0.21 -10.05 -10.05
C GLY A 16 1.14 -9.92 -9.35
N SER A 17 1.86 -8.84 -9.66
CA SER A 17 3.20 -8.53 -9.14
C SER A 17 3.18 -8.11 -7.66
N CYS A 18 2.95 -9.07 -6.78
CA CYS A 18 2.68 -8.84 -5.36
C CYS A 18 3.92 -8.94 -4.45
N LEU A 19 5.13 -9.13 -4.97
CA LEU A 19 6.32 -9.23 -4.14
C LEU A 19 6.86 -7.86 -3.75
N VAL A 20 7.21 -7.72 -2.48
CA VAL A 20 7.83 -6.53 -1.89
C VAL A 20 9.14 -6.93 -1.26
N ARG A 21 10.20 -6.16 -1.55
CA ARG A 21 11.51 -6.28 -0.92
C ARG A 21 11.50 -5.62 0.45
N LEU A 22 11.78 -6.42 1.47
CA LEU A 22 11.93 -5.97 2.86
C LEU A 22 13.34 -5.39 3.12
N PRO A 23 13.56 -4.69 4.25
CA PRO A 23 14.86 -4.13 4.59
C PRO A 23 16.01 -5.16 4.69
N ASP A 24 15.69 -6.41 5.02
CA ASP A 24 16.62 -7.54 5.06
C ASP A 24 16.87 -8.18 3.68
N ASN A 25 16.40 -7.54 2.60
CA ASN A 25 16.40 -8.02 1.22
C ASN A 25 15.53 -9.25 0.93
N SER A 26 14.78 -9.77 1.91
CA SER A 26 13.83 -10.85 1.65
C SER A 26 12.63 -10.35 0.83
N LEU A 27 12.02 -11.25 0.07
CA LEU A 27 10.81 -10.97 -0.70
C LEU A 27 9.59 -11.56 0.03
N LYS A 28 8.58 -10.72 0.28
CA LYS A 28 7.29 -11.16 0.85
C LYS A 28 6.12 -10.60 0.05
N LEU A 29 4.97 -11.28 0.16
CA LEU A 29 3.72 -10.81 -0.43
C LEU A 29 3.31 -9.45 0.19
N ALA A 30 2.96 -8.49 -0.66
CA ALA A 30 2.52 -7.14 -0.29
C ALA A 30 1.41 -7.16 0.76
N CYS A 31 0.40 -8.02 0.57
CA CYS A 31 -0.72 -8.17 1.51
C CYS A 31 -0.30 -8.66 2.91
N ARG A 32 0.91 -9.23 3.06
CA ARG A 32 1.47 -9.68 4.34
C ARG A 32 2.50 -8.72 4.91
N SER A 33 3.16 -7.93 4.06
CA SER A 33 4.25 -7.04 4.47
C SER A 33 3.82 -5.58 4.62
N THR A 34 2.81 -5.12 3.90
CA THR A 34 2.42 -3.68 3.85
C THR A 34 0.96 -3.42 4.25
N LEU A 35 0.23 -4.48 4.62
CA LEU A 35 -1.12 -4.42 5.19
C LEU A 35 -1.15 -5.26 6.46
N LYS A 36 -1.72 -4.74 7.54
CA LYS A 36 -1.94 -5.50 8.78
C LYS A 36 -3.21 -5.05 9.47
N ARG A 37 -3.80 -5.94 10.27
CA ARG A 37 -4.91 -5.62 11.16
C ARG A 37 -4.48 -5.80 12.60
N LYS A 38 -4.70 -4.80 13.45
CA LYS A 38 -4.39 -4.83 14.89
C LYS A 38 -5.57 -4.25 15.65
N ASP A 39 -6.04 -4.95 16.68
CA ASP A 39 -7.16 -4.52 17.53
C ASP A 39 -8.41 -4.12 16.73
N GLY A 40 -8.69 -4.85 15.65
CA GLY A 40 -9.81 -4.60 14.75
C GLY A 40 -9.56 -3.52 13.68
N ILE A 41 -8.50 -2.72 13.81
CA ILE A 41 -8.17 -1.58 12.94
C ILE A 41 -7.19 -1.99 11.83
N TRP A 42 -7.43 -1.50 10.62
CA TRP A 42 -6.52 -1.71 9.49
C TRP A 42 -5.41 -0.67 9.48
N TYR A 43 -4.19 -1.13 9.19
CA TYR A 43 -3.02 -0.30 8.99
C TYR A 43 -2.41 -0.59 7.62
N ARG A 44 -1.94 0.47 6.97
CA ARG A 44 -1.23 0.40 5.69
C ARG A 44 0.14 1.05 5.79
N LEU A 45 1.12 0.50 5.10
CA LEU A 45 2.42 1.15 4.95
C LEU A 45 2.32 2.20 3.84
N ILE A 46 2.28 3.47 4.23
CA ILE A 46 2.16 4.62 3.32
C ILE A 46 3.55 5.16 3.02
N HIS A 47 3.95 5.08 1.74
CA HIS A 47 5.24 5.54 1.26
C HIS A 47 5.35 7.07 1.33
N SER A 48 4.32 7.77 0.85
CA SER A 48 4.28 9.23 0.87
C SER A 48 2.85 9.76 0.77
N ILE A 49 2.66 10.98 1.25
CA ILE A 49 1.43 11.75 1.09
C ILE A 49 1.83 13.09 0.46
N GLN A 50 1.22 13.41 -0.67
CA GLN A 50 1.56 14.57 -1.47
C GLN A 50 0.33 15.41 -1.73
N LEU A 51 0.43 16.69 -1.39
CA LEU A 51 -0.55 17.70 -1.74
C LEU A 51 -0.12 18.34 -3.07
N SER A 52 -0.95 18.21 -4.10
CA SER A 52 -0.77 18.96 -5.34
C SER A 52 -1.58 20.25 -5.27
N ARG A 53 -0.91 21.39 -5.40
CA ARG A 53 -1.52 22.70 -5.64
C ARG A 53 -0.89 23.25 -6.92
N PRO A 54 -1.67 23.84 -7.84
CA PRO A 54 -3.06 24.31 -7.68
C PRO A 54 -4.15 23.28 -8.01
N GLU A 55 -3.81 22.02 -8.28
CA GLU A 55 -4.78 21.02 -8.77
C GLU A 55 -5.73 20.48 -7.70
N ASP A 56 -5.55 20.88 -6.45
CA ASP A 56 -6.44 20.61 -5.32
C ASP A 56 -6.79 19.13 -5.16
N TYR A 57 -5.77 18.27 -5.10
CA TYR A 57 -5.93 16.88 -4.69
C TYR A 57 -4.82 16.41 -3.75
N LEU A 58 -5.20 15.48 -2.87
CA LEU A 58 -4.29 14.78 -1.96
C LEU A 58 -4.01 13.37 -2.48
N SER A 59 -2.75 13.11 -2.85
CA SER A 59 -2.29 11.79 -3.28
C SER A 59 -1.65 11.04 -2.12
N ILE A 60 -2.21 9.87 -1.79
CA ILE A 60 -1.66 8.96 -0.78
C ILE A 60 -1.07 7.74 -1.48
N TYR A 61 0.25 7.63 -1.47
CA TYR A 61 0.99 6.55 -2.11
C TYR A 61 1.35 5.47 -1.10
N GLN A 62 1.01 4.22 -1.43
CA GLN A 62 1.27 3.06 -0.59
C GLN A 62 2.49 2.27 -1.04
N SER A 63 3.16 1.62 -0.09
CA SER A 63 4.07 0.51 -0.39
C SER A 63 3.26 -0.78 -0.55
N GLY A 64 3.67 -1.61 -1.51
CA GLY A 64 2.96 -2.83 -1.87
C GLY A 64 1.79 -2.59 -2.83
N CYS A 65 1.78 -3.33 -3.93
CA CYS A 65 0.67 -3.41 -4.88
C CYS A 65 0.55 -4.86 -5.36
N ASN A 66 -0.62 -5.27 -5.87
CA ASN A 66 -0.83 -6.59 -6.46
C ASN A 66 -1.08 -6.53 -7.98
N HIS A 67 -0.91 -5.36 -8.62
CA HIS A 67 -1.10 -5.17 -10.04
C HIS A 67 0.21 -5.22 -10.83
N SER A 68 0.13 -5.55 -12.11
CA SER A 68 1.26 -5.58 -13.06
C SER A 68 1.11 -4.51 -14.14
N CYS A 69 0.70 -3.31 -13.74
CA CYS A 69 0.41 -2.20 -14.64
C CYS A 69 1.64 -1.77 -15.46
N LEU A 70 1.50 -1.70 -16.78
CA LEU A 70 2.60 -1.38 -17.72
C LEU A 70 3.10 0.07 -17.66
N LYS A 71 2.26 0.99 -17.16
CA LYS A 71 2.53 2.43 -17.09
C LYS A 71 2.35 2.98 -15.67
N CYS A 72 2.72 2.18 -14.67
CA CYS A 72 2.46 2.53 -13.27
C CYS A 72 3.47 3.57 -12.77
N HIS A 73 2.97 4.73 -12.36
CA HIS A 73 3.77 5.74 -11.68
C HIS A 73 4.37 5.23 -10.36
N SER A 74 3.65 4.32 -9.68
CA SER A 74 4.06 3.74 -8.40
C SER A 74 4.94 2.49 -8.50
N TRP A 75 5.29 2.06 -9.71
CA TRP A 75 5.97 0.78 -9.96
C TRP A 75 7.21 0.59 -9.07
N TYR A 76 8.09 1.59 -9.05
CA TYR A 76 9.36 1.51 -8.34
C TYR A 76 9.19 1.34 -6.83
N PHE A 77 8.43 2.24 -6.19
CA PHE A 77 8.30 2.23 -4.72
C PHE A 77 7.30 1.19 -4.21
N SER A 78 6.33 0.76 -5.02
CA SER A 78 5.37 -0.27 -4.60
C SER A 78 6.02 -1.63 -4.35
N GLN A 79 7.20 -1.90 -4.92
CA GLN A 79 7.95 -3.13 -4.73
C GLN A 79 8.95 -3.07 -3.57
N ILE A 80 9.02 -1.94 -2.86
CA ILE A 80 9.99 -1.70 -1.78
C ILE A 80 9.23 -1.40 -0.49
N TYR A 81 9.63 -2.05 0.60
CA TYR A 81 9.11 -1.75 1.93
C TYR A 81 9.64 -0.37 2.37
N SER A 82 8.77 0.63 2.39
CA SER A 82 9.15 2.03 2.66
C SER A 82 7.97 2.81 3.24
N GLY A 83 8.26 3.78 4.11
CA GLY A 83 7.27 4.70 4.64
C GLY A 83 6.79 4.36 6.04
N SER A 84 5.60 4.86 6.37
CA SER A 84 5.06 4.86 7.73
C SER A 84 3.76 4.06 7.82
N TRP A 85 3.58 3.34 8.92
CA TRP A 85 2.30 2.67 9.18
C TRP A 85 1.26 3.69 9.61
N LEU A 86 0.22 3.85 8.81
CA LEU A 86 -0.95 4.66 9.13
C LEU A 86 -2.17 3.76 9.30
N SER A 87 -2.95 4.02 10.34
CA SER A 87 -4.28 3.46 10.51
C SER A 87 -5.27 4.07 9.52
N THR A 88 -6.47 3.51 9.45
CA THR A 88 -7.59 4.13 8.72
C THR A 88 -7.89 5.54 9.22
N ASP A 89 -7.79 5.76 10.52
CA ASP A 89 -8.11 7.04 11.16
C ASP A 89 -7.00 8.06 10.88
N ASP A 90 -5.73 7.64 10.96
CA ASP A 90 -4.59 8.49 10.55
C ASP A 90 -4.70 8.95 9.09
N ILE A 91 -5.18 8.06 8.19
CA ILE A 91 -5.41 8.39 6.79
C ILE A 91 -6.55 9.41 6.63
N ALA A 92 -7.62 9.27 7.41
CA ALA A 92 -8.74 10.22 7.41
C ALA A 92 -8.30 11.60 7.91
N GLU A 93 -7.51 11.65 8.99
CA GLU A 93 -6.95 12.90 9.52
C GLU A 93 -6.08 13.63 8.48
N LYS A 94 -5.35 12.91 7.62
CA LYS A 94 -4.59 13.52 6.52
C LYS A 94 -5.48 14.23 5.50
N ALA A 95 -6.71 13.77 5.30
CA ALA A 95 -7.69 14.46 4.46
C ALA A 95 -8.25 15.71 5.14
N VAL A 96 -8.48 15.68 6.46
CA VAL A 96 -8.90 16.85 7.24
C VAL A 96 -7.82 17.92 7.24
N GLU A 97 -6.56 17.54 7.52
CA GLU A 97 -5.40 18.43 7.44
C GLU A 97 -5.22 19.08 6.06
N TYR A 98 -5.65 18.39 5.00
CA TYR A 98 -5.63 18.90 3.63
C TYR A 98 -6.72 19.96 3.40
N GLU A 99 -7.95 19.69 3.85
CA GLU A 99 -9.08 20.62 3.67
C GLU A 99 -8.87 21.93 4.43
N SER A 100 -8.24 21.87 5.60
CA SER A 100 -7.99 23.04 6.44
C SER A 100 -6.79 23.91 6.01
N LYS A 101 -6.14 23.61 4.87
CA LYS A 101 -4.98 24.34 4.34
C LYS A 101 -5.28 25.00 3.00
#